data_AF-A0A068NKT2-F1
#
_entry.id   AF-A0A068NKT2-F1
#
_cell.length_a   1.000
_cell.length_b   1.000
_cell.length_c   1.000
_cell.angle_alpha   90.00
_cell.angle_beta   90.00
_cell.angle_gamma   90.00
#
_symmetry.space_group_name_H-M   'P 1'
#
loop_
_entity.id
_entity.type
_entity.pdbx_description
1 polymer ?
#
loop_
_entity_poly.entity_id
_entity_poly.type
_entity_poly.pdbx_seq_one_letter_code
_entity_poly.pdbx_strand_id
1 'polypeptide(L)'
;MALKKPIVVDDESPGILQSLDRYWFDHGSPTTLGLFRILIGSLSFLNCFLLWLHWESWFSEKGYVPAWLGQLWLDPNYPLFSEPSLHKITIPRIDLLNGVTDARIAIPFFFLITLFSLTTALGLWTRFSTIALAIGVVSLQHRNAAILHGGDTVLRVSVLYLALAPCGLACSVDRLIGLWKGTIAPVPIKVSLWAQRLVCYNTALVYFTTVWLKYFGTFWRQGIATYFPSRLAEFYRFPVPRFVNEVPFVYLTTYGTLIIEFALATLVFFRPLRKYVLLAGVLMHGYIEYSMNIPLFSFLMVSCYLCFYDGEEVSAWAERLGHRMRRWRTVVRFPHGSQLRPSSAAYLDAVDPLKLVTYASSADTSWHGERADGSEMPYAVASWSRSLGAYLIAWIPGVWHRILHKSLEAAPVQEASSVVEEEVRPPRKGKKARR
;
A
#
# COMPACT_ATOMS: atom_id res chain seq x y z
N MET A 1 -50.20 -17.25 -18.18
CA MET A 1 -49.78 -16.13 -19.05
C MET A 1 -49.06 -15.11 -18.15
N ALA A 2 -47.76 -15.32 -17.92
CA ALA A 2 -46.95 -14.47 -17.04
C ALA A 2 -46.22 -13.44 -17.90
N LEU A 3 -46.59 -12.16 -17.74
CA LEU A 3 -45.97 -11.02 -18.41
C LEU A 3 -44.50 -10.90 -17.97
N LYS A 4 -43.58 -11.15 -18.90
CA LYS A 4 -42.16 -10.78 -18.77
C LYS A 4 -42.08 -9.27 -18.58
N LYS A 5 -41.50 -8.82 -17.45
CA LYS A 5 -41.08 -7.42 -17.30
C LYS A 5 -40.08 -7.08 -18.41
N PRO A 6 -40.22 -5.92 -19.09
CA PRO A 6 -39.26 -5.51 -20.09
C PRO A 6 -37.91 -5.26 -19.43
N ILE A 7 -36.86 -5.81 -20.03
CA ILE A 7 -35.47 -5.46 -19.72
C ILE A 7 -35.30 -4.04 -20.22
N VAL A 8 -35.23 -3.08 -19.29
CA VAL A 8 -34.78 -1.72 -19.62
C VAL A 8 -33.28 -1.83 -19.89
N VAL A 9 -32.92 -1.84 -21.18
CA VAL A 9 -31.55 -1.64 -21.63
C VAL A 9 -31.37 -0.12 -21.68
N ASP A 10 -30.69 0.46 -20.69
CA ASP A 10 -30.24 1.86 -20.80
C ASP A 10 -29.22 1.93 -21.95
N ASP A 11 -29.66 2.50 -23.07
CA ASP A 11 -29.06 2.41 -24.40
C ASP A 11 -28.10 3.56 -24.74
N GLU A 12 -27.31 4.04 -23.78
CA GLU A 12 -26.17 4.91 -24.11
C GLU A 12 -24.92 4.43 -23.37
N SER A 13 -24.11 3.63 -24.08
CA SER A 13 -22.73 3.42 -23.66
C SER A 13 -22.09 4.79 -23.45
N PRO A 14 -21.50 5.08 -22.29
CA PRO A 14 -20.93 6.39 -22.01
C PRO A 14 -19.95 6.77 -23.12
N GLY A 15 -20.05 8.02 -23.60
CA GLY A 15 -19.09 8.55 -24.55
C GLY A 15 -17.65 8.45 -24.00
N ILE A 16 -16.66 8.39 -24.88
CA ILE A 16 -15.24 8.15 -24.53
C ILE A 16 -14.77 9.09 -23.41
N LEU A 17 -15.15 10.38 -23.44
CA LEU A 17 -14.79 11.35 -22.40
C LEU A 17 -15.38 11.00 -21.03
N GLN A 18 -16.63 10.53 -20.97
CA GLN A 18 -17.24 10.10 -19.70
C GLN A 18 -16.58 8.81 -19.18
N SER A 19 -16.20 7.89 -20.07
CA SER A 19 -15.45 6.70 -19.66
C SER A 19 -14.07 7.05 -19.12
N LEU A 20 -13.37 8.01 -19.73
CA LEU A 20 -12.09 8.51 -19.25
C LEU A 20 -12.23 9.23 -17.91
N ASP A 21 -13.22 10.10 -17.77
CA ASP A 21 -13.52 10.80 -16.52
C ASP A 21 -13.79 9.81 -15.37
N ARG A 22 -14.68 8.84 -15.60
CA ARG A 22 -14.94 7.77 -14.63
C ARG A 22 -13.66 6.97 -14.31
N TYR A 23 -12.86 6.61 -15.30
CA TYR A 23 -11.64 5.84 -15.03
C TYR A 23 -10.67 6.59 -14.09
N TRP A 24 -10.51 7.89 -14.30
CA TRP A 24 -9.56 8.72 -13.54
C TRP A 24 -10.08 9.18 -12.18
N PHE A 25 -11.35 9.60 -12.10
CA PHE A 25 -11.88 10.33 -10.95
C PHE A 25 -12.92 9.58 -10.12
N ASP A 26 -13.28 8.36 -10.50
CA ASP A 26 -14.20 7.53 -9.73
C ASP A 26 -13.64 7.21 -8.32
N HIS A 27 -14.56 6.84 -7.44
CA HIS A 27 -14.30 6.64 -6.02
C HIS A 27 -14.31 5.17 -5.66
N GLY A 28 -13.29 4.73 -4.93
CA GLY A 28 -13.15 3.36 -4.47
C GLY A 28 -12.55 3.26 -3.07
N SER A 29 -12.31 2.04 -2.63
CA SER A 29 -11.68 1.78 -1.34
C SER A 29 -10.21 2.28 -1.30
N PRO A 30 -9.80 3.01 -0.24
CA PRO A 30 -8.41 3.45 -0.04
C PRO A 30 -7.45 2.33 0.33
N THR A 31 -7.90 1.07 0.47
CA THR A 31 -7.06 -0.06 0.94
C THR A 31 -5.77 -0.20 0.14
N THR A 32 -5.85 -0.17 -1.20
CA THR A 32 -4.66 -0.27 -2.07
C THR A 32 -3.66 0.86 -1.79
N LEU A 33 -4.13 2.10 -1.68
CA LEU A 33 -3.28 3.26 -1.33
C LEU A 33 -2.69 3.15 0.08
N GLY A 34 -3.44 2.63 1.04
CA GLY A 34 -2.97 2.39 2.41
C GLY A 34 -1.85 1.36 2.47
N LEU A 35 -1.97 0.25 1.74
CA LEU A 35 -0.93 -0.76 1.62
C LEU A 35 0.27 -0.26 0.80
N PHE A 36 0.04 0.48 -0.28
CA PHE A 36 1.11 1.12 -1.05
C PHE A 36 1.91 2.09 -0.19
N ARG A 37 1.25 2.87 0.67
CA ARG A 37 1.90 3.74 1.67
C ARG A 37 2.78 2.94 2.63
N ILE A 38 2.31 1.80 3.14
CA ILE A 38 3.11 0.94 4.02
C ILE A 38 4.38 0.49 3.28
N LEU A 39 4.25 -0.03 2.05
CA LEU A 39 5.39 -0.52 1.27
C LEU A 39 6.41 0.59 0.97
N ILE A 40 5.97 1.73 0.43
CA ILE A 40 6.86 2.83 0.07
C ILE A 40 7.48 3.48 1.31
N GLY A 41 6.70 3.69 2.38
CA GLY A 41 7.22 4.20 3.64
C GLY A 41 8.28 3.29 4.25
N SER A 42 8.03 1.97 4.27
CA SER A 42 8.98 0.97 4.77
C SER A 42 10.23 0.88 3.91
N LEU A 43 10.11 0.92 2.58
CA LEU A 43 11.26 0.92 1.68
C LEU A 43 12.07 2.21 1.78
N SER A 44 11.41 3.35 1.97
CA SER A 44 12.09 4.62 2.25
C SER A 44 12.85 4.56 3.58
N PHE A 45 12.24 3.98 4.62
CA PHE A 45 12.89 3.79 5.92
C PHE A 45 14.10 2.87 5.80
N LEU A 46 13.95 1.75 5.09
CA LEU A 46 15.05 0.83 4.83
C LEU A 46 16.18 1.50 4.04
N ASN A 47 15.85 2.32 3.03
CA ASN A 47 16.84 3.09 2.28
C ASN A 47 17.66 4.01 3.20
N CYS A 48 16.98 4.81 4.03
CA CYS A 48 17.64 5.66 5.03
C CYS A 48 18.46 4.82 6.02
N PHE A 49 17.94 3.70 6.49
CA PHE A 49 18.64 2.83 7.43
C PHE A 49 19.94 2.26 6.83
N LEU A 50 19.92 1.83 5.56
CA LEU A 50 21.10 1.34 4.84
C LEU A 50 22.12 2.46 4.61
N LEU A 51 21.66 3.68 4.29
CA LEU A 51 22.53 4.82 4.05
C LEU A 51 23.13 5.40 5.34
N TRP A 52 22.48 5.22 6.49
CA TRP A 52 22.92 5.81 7.75
C TRP A 52 24.35 5.40 8.13
N LEU A 53 24.69 4.12 7.97
CA LEU A 53 26.04 3.60 8.28
C LEU A 53 27.15 4.34 7.55
N HIS A 54 26.85 4.89 6.36
CA HIS A 54 27.78 5.61 5.50
C HIS A 54 27.37 7.08 5.30
N TRP A 55 26.59 7.63 6.24
CA TRP A 55 26.05 8.99 6.10
C TRP A 55 27.16 10.02 5.90
N GLU A 56 28.27 9.93 6.64
CA GLU A 56 29.38 10.87 6.51
C GLU A 56 30.06 10.76 5.14
N SER A 57 30.17 9.54 4.59
CA SER A 57 30.74 9.31 3.26
C SER A 57 29.90 9.91 2.13
N TRP A 58 28.57 9.94 2.29
CA TRP A 58 27.64 10.33 1.22
C TRP A 58 27.06 11.73 1.33
N PHE A 59 26.93 12.27 2.55
CA PHE A 59 26.18 13.50 2.79
C PHE A 59 26.96 14.55 3.61
N SER A 60 28.20 14.29 4.01
CA SER A 60 29.05 15.27 4.72
C SER A 60 30.03 15.98 3.78
N GLU A 61 30.54 17.13 4.19
CA GLU A 61 31.65 17.84 3.53
C GLU A 61 32.96 17.02 3.48
N LYS A 62 33.09 16.04 4.37
CA LYS A 62 34.23 15.09 4.37
C LYS A 62 34.02 13.88 3.44
N GLY A 63 32.83 13.78 2.84
CA GLY A 63 32.45 12.65 2.00
C GLY A 63 33.03 12.72 0.59
N TYR A 64 32.63 11.77 -0.24
CA TYR A 64 33.05 11.69 -1.64
C TYR A 64 32.49 12.82 -2.50
N VAL A 65 31.34 13.37 -2.11
CA VAL A 65 30.64 14.46 -2.81
C VAL A 65 30.30 15.56 -1.80
N PRO A 66 31.21 16.54 -1.60
CA PRO A 66 30.92 17.73 -0.77
C PRO A 66 29.76 18.55 -1.36
N ALA A 67 29.10 19.40 -0.55
CA ALA A 67 27.86 20.05 -0.98
C ALA A 67 28.04 20.93 -2.23
N TRP A 68 29.17 21.63 -2.35
CA TRP A 68 29.47 22.46 -3.53
C TRP A 68 29.56 21.62 -4.82
N LEU A 69 30.09 20.40 -4.73
CA LEU A 69 30.20 19.49 -5.89
C LEU A 69 28.83 18.91 -6.24
N GLY A 70 28.04 18.55 -5.23
CA GLY A 70 26.64 18.14 -5.42
C GLY A 70 25.82 19.23 -6.12
N GLN A 71 26.00 20.49 -5.74
CA GLN A 71 25.37 21.65 -6.39
C GLN A 71 25.79 21.81 -7.86
N LEU A 72 27.04 21.48 -8.21
CA LEU A 72 27.51 21.53 -9.60
C LEU A 72 26.84 20.44 -10.47
N TRP A 73 26.64 19.24 -9.93
CA TRP A 73 25.84 18.19 -10.61
C TRP A 73 24.38 18.58 -10.79
N LEU A 74 23.90 19.47 -9.91
CA LEU A 74 22.59 20.06 -9.96
C LEU A 74 22.54 21.36 -10.79
N ASP A 75 23.56 21.73 -11.57
CA ASP A 75 23.66 23.05 -12.21
C ASP A 75 22.30 23.56 -12.78
N PRO A 76 21.79 24.72 -12.31
CA PRO A 76 20.58 25.34 -12.85
C PRO A 76 20.68 25.68 -14.35
N ASN A 77 21.88 25.70 -14.92
CA ASN A 77 22.10 25.88 -16.35
C ASN A 77 21.99 24.60 -17.17
N TYR A 78 21.69 23.43 -16.58
CA TYR A 78 21.35 22.24 -17.36
C TYR A 78 20.00 22.49 -18.04
N PRO A 79 19.98 22.74 -19.36
CA PRO A 79 18.82 23.32 -19.98
C PRO A 79 17.76 22.22 -20.13
N LEU A 80 16.54 22.50 -19.67
CA LEU A 80 15.41 21.56 -19.81
C LEU A 80 15.16 21.19 -21.29
N PHE A 81 15.53 22.11 -22.18
CA PHE A 81 15.48 21.95 -23.61
C PHE A 81 16.86 22.27 -24.20
N SER A 82 17.34 21.44 -25.12
CA SER A 82 18.55 21.71 -25.90
C SER A 82 18.46 22.97 -26.77
N GLU A 83 17.30 23.63 -26.80
CA GLU A 83 17.03 24.86 -27.53
C GLU A 83 17.62 26.10 -26.82
N PRO A 84 18.56 26.84 -27.44
CA PRO A 84 19.27 27.98 -26.84
C PRO A 84 18.37 29.08 -26.24
N SER A 85 17.19 29.29 -26.81
CA SER A 85 16.22 30.30 -26.36
C SER A 85 15.51 29.93 -25.05
N LEU A 86 15.49 28.65 -24.67
CA LEU A 86 14.83 28.13 -23.48
C LEU A 86 15.81 27.76 -22.35
N HIS A 87 17.12 27.95 -22.55
CA HIS A 87 18.18 27.66 -21.56
C HIS A 87 18.05 28.48 -20.26
N LYS A 88 17.32 29.60 -20.28
CA LYS A 88 17.10 30.45 -19.10
C LYS A 88 15.93 30.01 -18.21
N ILE A 89 15.15 29.01 -18.63
CA ILE A 89 14.04 28.51 -17.82
C ILE A 89 14.58 27.55 -16.76
N THR A 90 14.90 28.11 -15.60
CA THR A 90 15.29 27.36 -14.41
C THR A 90 14.05 26.89 -13.65
N ILE A 91 13.87 25.58 -13.48
CA ILE A 91 12.78 25.05 -12.64
C ILE A 91 13.18 25.25 -11.17
N PRO A 92 12.35 25.91 -10.33
CA PRO A 92 12.63 26.01 -8.90
C PRO A 92 12.68 24.62 -8.28
N ARG A 93 13.78 24.32 -7.57
CA ARG A 93 14.00 23.02 -6.93
C ARG A 93 13.70 23.12 -5.45
N ILE A 94 12.97 22.13 -4.94
CA ILE A 94 12.78 21.98 -3.50
C ILE A 94 14.05 21.34 -2.94
N ASP A 95 14.87 22.12 -2.26
CA ASP A 95 16.07 21.63 -1.59
C ASP A 95 16.29 22.40 -0.28
N LEU A 96 15.86 21.79 0.82
CA LEU A 96 16.02 22.37 2.16
C LEU A 96 17.45 22.26 2.70
N LEU A 97 18.34 21.52 2.04
CA LEU A 97 19.75 21.37 2.42
C LEU A 97 20.69 22.17 1.51
N ASN A 98 20.14 22.99 0.60
CA ASN A 98 20.93 23.79 -0.31
C ASN A 98 21.86 24.75 0.46
N GLY A 99 23.16 24.68 0.18
CA GLY A 99 24.17 25.51 0.84
C GLY A 99 24.51 25.11 2.28
N VAL A 100 23.88 24.05 2.82
CA VAL A 100 24.17 23.57 4.18
C VAL A 100 25.44 22.72 4.16
N THR A 101 26.54 23.32 4.60
CA THR A 101 27.85 22.66 4.76
C THR A 101 28.07 22.10 6.18
N ASP A 102 27.35 22.61 7.19
CA ASP A 102 27.48 22.10 8.56
C ASP A 102 26.77 20.76 8.73
N ALA A 103 27.55 19.71 9.00
CA ALA A 103 27.05 18.36 9.29
C ALA A 103 26.12 18.33 10.52
N ARG A 104 26.27 19.26 11.47
CA ARG A 104 25.40 19.36 12.66
C ARG A 104 23.96 19.72 12.31
N ILE A 105 23.73 20.28 11.12
CA ILE A 105 22.38 20.58 10.60
C ILE A 105 21.91 19.45 9.67
N ALA A 106 22.80 18.93 8.81
CA ALA A 106 22.44 17.91 7.83
C ALA A 106 22.12 16.54 8.47
N ILE A 107 22.80 16.14 9.56
CA ILE A 107 22.55 14.87 10.26
C ILE A 107 21.14 14.83 10.88
N PRO A 108 20.72 15.82 11.72
CA PRO A 108 19.36 15.82 12.25
C PRO A 108 18.28 15.82 11.18
N PHE A 109 18.51 16.52 10.06
CA PHE A 109 17.57 16.52 8.94
C PHE A 109 17.42 15.12 8.33
N PHE A 110 18.52 14.39 8.14
CA PHE A 110 18.49 13.00 7.67
C PHE A 110 17.71 12.08 8.63
N PHE A 111 17.92 12.20 9.94
CA PHE A 111 17.16 11.44 10.93
C PHE A 111 15.68 11.84 10.97
N LEU A 112 15.37 13.11 10.72
CA LEU A 112 13.99 13.58 10.60
C LEU A 112 13.28 12.95 9.39
N ILE A 113 13.96 12.85 8.24
CA ILE A 113 13.44 12.12 7.06
C ILE A 113 13.23 10.64 7.41
N THR A 114 14.18 10.03 8.10
CA THR A 114 14.08 8.64 8.56
C THR A 114 12.85 8.46 9.45
N LEU A 115 12.59 9.38 10.39
CA LEU A 115 11.38 9.37 11.21
C LEU A 115 10.10 9.55 10.37
N PHE A 116 10.10 10.45 9.38
CA PHE A 116 8.95 10.64 8.50
C PHE A 116 8.69 9.45 7.60
N SER A 117 9.71 8.70 7.19
CA SER A 117 9.54 7.45 6.45
C SER A 117 8.86 6.37 7.31
N LEU A 118 9.26 6.25 8.59
CA LEU A 118 8.65 5.33 9.54
C LEU A 118 7.20 5.71 9.87
N THR A 119 6.94 6.98 10.19
CA THR A 119 5.58 7.45 10.48
C THR A 119 4.68 7.39 9.25
N THR A 120 5.23 7.60 8.04
CA THR A 120 4.53 7.33 6.79
C THR A 120 4.21 5.86 6.65
N ALA A 121 5.13 4.92 6.96
CA ALA A 121 4.87 3.49 6.89
C ALA A 121 3.78 3.04 7.89
N LEU A 122 3.77 3.59 9.09
CA LEU A 122 2.75 3.31 10.11
C LEU A 122 1.42 4.00 9.82
N GLY A 123 1.43 5.12 9.09
CA GLY A 123 0.25 5.94 8.85
C GLY A 123 -0.12 6.72 10.11
N LEU A 124 0.89 7.34 10.72
CA LEU A 124 0.77 8.25 11.85
C LEU A 124 0.93 9.68 11.35
N TRP A 125 -0.01 10.55 11.68
CA TRP A 125 -0.10 11.92 11.15
C TRP A 125 0.03 11.93 9.62
N THR A 126 -0.66 11.01 8.96
CA THR A 126 -0.38 10.53 7.60
C THR A 126 -0.23 11.66 6.59
N ARG A 127 -1.06 12.70 6.69
CA ARG A 127 -0.98 13.89 5.81
C ARG A 127 0.32 14.65 5.97
N PHE A 128 0.66 14.96 7.21
CA PHE A 128 1.87 15.68 7.51
C PHE A 128 3.11 14.83 7.20
N SER A 129 3.12 13.55 7.62
CA SER A 129 4.28 12.67 7.43
C SER A 129 4.57 12.37 5.96
N THR A 130 3.54 12.14 5.13
CA THR A 130 3.75 11.91 3.68
C THR A 130 4.26 13.15 2.95
N ILE A 131 3.74 14.35 3.26
CA ILE A 131 4.23 15.61 2.68
C ILE A 131 5.66 15.89 3.13
N ALA A 132 5.94 15.76 4.43
CA ALA A 132 7.27 15.99 4.98
C ALA A 132 8.29 14.98 4.44
N LEU A 133 7.89 13.71 4.27
CA LEU A 133 8.71 12.70 3.62
C LEU A 133 9.01 13.06 2.17
N ALA A 134 8.01 13.49 1.39
CA ALA A 134 8.20 13.86 -0.01
C ALA A 134 9.20 15.02 -0.16
N ILE A 135 9.03 16.09 0.62
CA ILE A 135 9.97 17.23 0.65
C ILE A 135 11.37 16.78 1.10
N GLY A 136 11.43 15.93 2.12
CA GLY A 136 12.65 15.38 2.68
C GLY A 136 13.44 14.52 1.69
N VAL A 137 12.78 13.56 1.03
CA VAL A 137 13.38 12.70 0.01
C VAL A 137 13.89 13.53 -1.16
N VAL A 138 13.10 14.49 -1.66
CA VAL A 138 13.55 15.37 -2.76
C VAL A 138 14.79 16.17 -2.34
N SER A 139 14.79 16.75 -1.14
CA SER A 139 15.93 17.52 -0.63
C SER A 139 17.18 16.64 -0.44
N LEU A 140 17.03 15.44 0.12
CA LEU A 140 18.15 14.53 0.35
C LEU A 140 18.75 14.02 -0.97
N GLN A 141 17.92 13.72 -1.96
CA GLN A 141 18.38 13.30 -3.28
C GLN A 141 19.03 14.45 -4.06
N HIS A 142 18.57 15.69 -3.88
CA HIS A 142 19.26 16.86 -4.42
C HIS A 142 20.65 17.04 -3.79
N ARG A 143 20.80 16.84 -2.48
CA ARG A 143 22.10 16.97 -1.81
C ARG A 143 23.22 16.14 -2.47
N ASN A 144 22.91 14.93 -2.94
CA ASN A 144 23.88 14.10 -3.65
C ASN A 144 23.20 13.31 -4.78
N ALA A 145 23.14 13.91 -5.98
CA ALA A 145 22.58 13.28 -7.16
C ALA A 145 23.45 12.15 -7.73
N ALA A 146 24.75 12.11 -7.41
CA ALA A 146 25.71 11.19 -8.01
C ALA A 146 25.55 9.75 -7.52
N ILE A 147 24.94 9.54 -6.36
CA ILE A 147 24.68 8.19 -5.79
C ILE A 147 23.33 7.61 -6.19
N LEU A 148 22.50 8.38 -6.91
CA LEU A 148 21.13 7.99 -7.22
C LEU A 148 21.09 6.96 -8.34
N HIS A 149 20.12 6.07 -8.27
CA HIS A 149 19.79 5.15 -9.35
C HIS A 149 18.29 5.16 -9.66
N GLY A 150 17.85 4.29 -10.58
CA GLY A 150 16.44 4.22 -11.01
C GLY A 150 15.45 4.01 -9.85
N GLY A 151 15.86 3.31 -8.78
CA GLY A 151 15.04 3.07 -7.60
C GLY A 151 14.73 4.37 -6.85
N ASP A 152 15.72 5.23 -6.65
CA ASP A 152 15.53 6.54 -6.02
C ASP A 152 14.53 7.42 -6.77
N THR A 153 14.51 7.32 -8.10
CA THR A 153 13.54 8.04 -8.94
C THR A 153 12.12 7.51 -8.71
N VAL A 154 11.94 6.19 -8.67
CA VAL A 154 10.65 5.56 -8.38
C VAL A 154 10.18 5.91 -6.96
N LEU A 155 11.08 5.87 -5.98
CA LEU A 155 10.79 6.27 -4.60
C LEU A 155 10.32 7.73 -4.55
N ARG A 156 11.08 8.66 -5.15
CA ARG A 156 10.77 10.10 -5.18
C ARG A 156 9.39 10.37 -5.79
N VAL A 157 9.08 9.75 -6.93
CA VAL A 157 7.77 9.90 -7.57
C VAL A 157 6.66 9.30 -6.70
N SER A 158 6.89 8.13 -6.10
CA SER A 158 5.91 7.45 -5.25
C SER A 158 5.56 8.26 -4.00
N VAL A 159 6.55 8.85 -3.31
CA VAL A 159 6.29 9.68 -2.12
C VAL A 159 5.54 10.97 -2.47
N LEU A 160 5.78 11.56 -3.64
CA LEU A 160 5.02 12.71 -4.14
C LEU A 160 3.54 12.35 -4.39
N TYR A 161 3.27 11.19 -4.99
CA TYR A 161 1.90 10.72 -5.15
C TYR A 161 1.23 10.42 -3.81
N LEU A 162 1.94 9.82 -2.86
CA LEU A 162 1.42 9.57 -1.51
C LEU A 162 1.09 10.84 -0.74
N ALA A 163 1.88 11.91 -0.88
CA ALA A 163 1.61 13.21 -0.28
C ALA A 163 0.27 13.81 -0.72
N LEU A 164 -0.17 13.50 -1.95
CA LEU A 164 -1.43 13.96 -2.52
C LEU A 164 -2.58 12.94 -2.34
N ALA A 165 -2.26 11.66 -2.11
CA ALA A 165 -3.22 10.56 -2.08
C ALA A 165 -3.89 10.39 -0.71
N PRO A 166 -5.18 9.99 -0.64
CA PRO A 166 -5.87 9.66 0.61
C PRO A 166 -5.49 8.32 1.27
N CYS A 167 -4.18 8.09 1.41
CA CYS A 167 -3.58 6.85 1.93
C CYS A 167 -3.62 6.69 3.46
N GLY A 168 -4.11 7.69 4.21
CA GLY A 168 -4.31 7.63 5.66
C GLY A 168 -5.65 7.07 6.10
N LEU A 169 -6.58 6.81 5.16
CA LEU A 169 -7.93 6.36 5.46
C LEU A 169 -8.10 4.83 5.48
N ALA A 170 -7.04 4.07 5.21
CA ALA A 170 -6.97 2.61 5.34
C ALA A 170 -5.58 2.16 5.80
N CYS A 171 -5.54 1.03 6.52
CA CYS A 171 -4.31 0.38 6.99
C CYS A 171 -3.36 1.32 7.77
N SER A 172 -3.88 2.31 8.50
CA SER A 172 -3.12 3.36 9.17
C SER A 172 -3.40 3.40 10.67
N VAL A 173 -2.40 3.82 11.45
CA VAL A 173 -2.57 4.09 12.89
C VAL A 173 -3.57 5.22 13.12
N ASP A 174 -3.59 6.25 12.26
CA ASP A 174 -4.58 7.34 12.33
C ASP A 174 -6.02 6.82 12.25
N ARG A 175 -6.31 5.88 11.31
CA ARG A 175 -7.63 5.26 11.19
C ARG A 175 -7.95 4.45 12.44
N LEU A 176 -7.01 3.66 12.93
CA LEU A 176 -7.20 2.86 14.14
C LEU A 176 -7.54 3.74 15.36
N ILE A 177 -6.80 4.83 15.56
CA ILE A 177 -7.07 5.79 16.64
C ILE A 177 -8.44 6.44 16.46
N GLY A 178 -8.80 6.83 15.24
CA GLY A 178 -10.09 7.45 14.95
C GLY A 178 -11.29 6.51 15.15
N LEU A 179 -11.15 5.23 14.75
CA LEU A 179 -12.15 4.19 15.03
C LEU A 179 -12.28 3.97 16.54
N TRP A 180 -11.17 3.82 17.25
CA TRP A 180 -11.17 3.63 18.70
C TRP A 180 -11.86 4.77 19.46
N LYS A 181 -11.60 6.02 19.06
CA LYS A 181 -12.22 7.21 19.64
C LYS A 181 -13.66 7.45 19.17
N GLY A 182 -14.15 6.70 18.19
CA GLY A 182 -15.47 6.92 17.57
C GLY A 182 -15.56 8.21 16.75
N THR A 183 -14.42 8.82 16.37
CA THR A 183 -14.40 10.06 15.56
C THR A 183 -14.52 9.79 14.07
N ILE A 184 -14.31 8.54 13.64
CA ILE A 184 -14.43 8.10 12.25
C ILE A 184 -15.55 7.07 12.17
N ALA A 185 -16.45 7.24 11.19
CA ALA A 185 -17.51 6.28 10.96
C ALA A 185 -16.94 4.92 10.52
N PRO A 186 -17.51 3.80 11.01
CA PRO A 186 -17.01 2.45 10.73
C PRO A 186 -17.28 1.97 9.29
N VAL A 187 -17.99 2.76 8.49
CA VAL A 187 -18.36 2.42 7.11
C VAL A 187 -17.15 2.44 6.16
N PRO A 188 -17.20 1.65 5.06
CA PRO A 188 -16.22 1.76 3.98
C PRO A 188 -16.20 3.19 3.43
N ILE A 189 -15.08 3.87 3.59
CA ILE A 189 -14.88 5.22 3.08
C ILE A 189 -14.49 5.08 1.61
N LYS A 190 -15.23 5.73 0.71
CA LYS A 190 -14.84 5.84 -0.69
C LYS A 190 -14.04 7.12 -0.91
N VAL A 191 -12.95 7.03 -1.65
CA VAL A 191 -12.05 8.14 -1.97
C VAL A 191 -11.77 8.17 -3.46
N SER A 192 -11.46 9.35 -4.00
CA SER A 192 -11.03 9.45 -5.39
C SER A 192 -9.72 8.68 -5.63
N LEU A 193 -9.68 7.90 -6.72
CA LEU A 193 -8.59 6.99 -7.04
C LEU A 193 -7.53 7.58 -7.98
N TRP A 194 -7.64 8.85 -8.36
CA TRP A 194 -6.76 9.49 -9.36
C TRP A 194 -5.27 9.30 -9.05
N ALA A 195 -4.85 9.40 -7.78
CA ALA A 195 -3.47 9.23 -7.39
C ALA A 195 -2.98 7.78 -7.58
N GLN A 196 -3.84 6.79 -7.33
CA GLN A 196 -3.55 5.38 -7.64
C GLN A 196 -3.44 5.16 -9.15
N ARG A 197 -4.33 5.78 -9.94
CA ARG A 197 -4.28 5.70 -11.40
C ARG A 197 -3.01 6.35 -11.95
N LEU A 198 -2.54 7.45 -11.37
CA LEU A 198 -1.25 8.05 -11.72
C LEU A 198 -0.08 7.10 -11.47
N VAL A 199 -0.05 6.38 -10.35
CA VAL A 199 0.98 5.35 -10.11
C VAL A 199 0.95 4.29 -11.21
N CYS A 200 -0.24 3.82 -11.60
CA CYS A 200 -0.39 2.82 -12.68
C CYS A 200 0.17 3.34 -14.01
N TYR A 201 -0.24 4.54 -14.42
CA TYR A 201 0.21 5.14 -15.68
C TYR A 201 1.69 5.48 -15.67
N ASN A 202 2.21 6.01 -14.56
CA ASN A 202 3.64 6.30 -14.44
C ASN A 202 4.46 5.01 -14.52
N THR A 203 4.01 3.94 -13.85
CA THR A 203 4.65 2.62 -13.94
C THR A 203 4.64 2.07 -15.37
N ALA A 204 3.50 2.16 -16.07
CA ALA A 204 3.40 1.75 -17.46
C ALA A 204 4.28 2.62 -18.39
N LEU A 205 4.38 3.92 -18.13
CA LEU A 205 5.22 4.85 -18.86
C LEU A 205 6.70 4.55 -18.66
N VAL A 206 7.13 4.21 -17.44
CA VAL A 206 8.49 3.73 -17.17
C VAL A 206 8.80 2.53 -18.06
N TYR A 207 7.94 1.50 -18.09
CA TYR A 207 8.19 0.34 -18.95
C TYR A 207 8.11 0.65 -20.44
N PHE A 208 7.19 1.52 -20.86
CA PHE A 208 7.08 1.92 -22.25
C PHE A 208 8.35 2.62 -22.72
N THR A 209 8.82 3.59 -21.93
CA THR A 209 10.03 4.37 -22.25
C THR A 209 11.29 3.51 -22.17
N THR A 210 11.39 2.55 -21.24
CA THR A 210 12.53 1.63 -21.22
C THR A 210 12.57 0.77 -22.48
N VAL A 211 11.44 0.18 -22.90
CA VAL A 211 11.37 -0.59 -24.15
C VAL A 211 11.69 0.27 -25.35
N TRP A 212 11.11 1.47 -25.43
CA TRP A 212 11.35 2.41 -26.51
C TRP A 212 12.84 2.72 -26.67
N LEU A 213 13.52 3.09 -25.57
CA LEU A 213 14.95 3.39 -25.57
C LEU A 213 15.80 2.16 -25.90
N LYS A 214 15.47 1.00 -25.33
CA LYS A 214 16.19 -0.26 -25.56
C LYS A 214 16.04 -0.74 -27.01
N TYR A 215 14.89 -0.54 -27.62
CA TYR A 215 14.63 -0.95 -29.01
C TYR A 215 15.62 -0.32 -30.00
N PHE A 216 16.04 0.93 -29.77
CA PHE A 216 17.04 1.59 -30.60
C PHE A 216 18.50 1.19 -30.27
N GLY A 217 18.72 0.55 -29.12
CA GLY A 217 20.04 0.08 -28.68
C GLY A 217 20.55 -1.12 -29.49
N THR A 218 21.82 -1.09 -29.89
CA THR A 218 22.45 -2.16 -30.70
C THR A 218 22.49 -3.51 -29.96
N PHE A 219 22.89 -3.52 -28.69
CA PHE A 219 22.99 -4.76 -27.89
C PHE A 219 21.62 -5.44 -27.66
N TRP A 220 20.55 -4.65 -27.54
CA TRP A 220 19.19 -5.17 -27.39
C TRP A 220 18.68 -5.77 -28.70
N ARG A 221 18.90 -5.09 -29.83
CA ARG A 221 18.53 -5.63 -31.16
C ARG A 221 19.27 -6.92 -31.49
N GLN A 222 20.55 -7.02 -31.11
CA GLN A 222 21.37 -8.21 -31.28
C GLN A 222 21.08 -9.32 -30.25
N GLY A 223 20.21 -9.06 -29.25
CA GLY A 223 19.82 -10.06 -28.26
C GLY A 223 20.90 -10.36 -27.20
N ILE A 224 21.93 -9.53 -27.07
CA ILE A 224 23.08 -9.77 -26.18
C ILE A 224 23.15 -8.81 -24.99
N ALA A 225 22.14 -7.95 -24.79
CA ALA A 225 22.19 -6.89 -23.78
C ALA A 225 22.39 -7.42 -22.34
N THR A 226 21.75 -8.53 -21.98
CA THR A 226 21.85 -9.10 -20.62
C THR A 226 23.19 -9.78 -20.34
N TYR A 227 24.00 -10.06 -21.37
CA TYR A 227 25.35 -10.61 -21.20
C TYR A 227 26.25 -9.67 -20.41
N PHE A 228 26.25 -8.38 -20.75
CA PHE A 228 27.16 -7.40 -20.16
C PHE A 228 26.99 -7.19 -18.65
N PRO A 229 25.79 -6.88 -18.13
CA PRO A 229 25.65 -6.63 -16.69
C PRO A 229 25.93 -7.89 -15.85
N SER A 230 25.74 -9.11 -16.41
CA SER A 230 26.10 -10.35 -15.73
C SER A 230 27.62 -10.56 -15.52
N ARG A 231 28.46 -9.74 -16.17
CA ARG A 231 29.93 -9.80 -16.12
C ARG A 231 30.57 -8.61 -15.41
N LEU A 232 29.77 -7.67 -14.93
CA LEU A 232 30.26 -6.55 -14.13
C LEU A 232 30.29 -6.98 -12.66
N ALA A 233 31.48 -6.92 -12.05
CA ALA A 233 31.68 -7.31 -10.66
C ALA A 233 30.82 -6.49 -9.69
N GLU A 234 30.55 -5.23 -10.03
CA GLU A 234 29.73 -4.29 -9.25
C GLU A 234 28.28 -4.75 -9.09
N PHE A 235 27.74 -5.44 -10.10
CA PHE A 235 26.38 -5.97 -10.07
C PHE A 235 26.30 -7.38 -9.51
N TYR A 236 27.41 -8.10 -9.32
CA TYR A 236 27.34 -9.46 -8.81
C TYR A 236 26.76 -9.50 -7.38
N ARG A 237 25.81 -10.40 -7.13
CA ARG A 237 25.23 -10.63 -5.79
C ARG A 237 25.26 -12.10 -5.37
N PHE A 238 24.43 -12.93 -6.01
CA PHE A 238 24.36 -14.37 -5.74
C PHE A 238 24.65 -15.18 -6.99
N PRO A 239 25.20 -16.40 -6.84
CA PRO A 239 25.55 -17.23 -7.98
C PRO A 239 24.30 -17.66 -8.75
N VAL A 240 24.36 -17.54 -10.08
CA VAL A 240 23.35 -18.11 -11.00
C VAL A 240 23.98 -19.27 -11.78
N PRO A 241 23.20 -20.29 -12.18
CA PRO A 241 23.73 -21.37 -13.01
C PRO A 241 24.39 -20.82 -14.27
N ARG A 242 25.60 -21.31 -14.57
CA ARG A 242 26.44 -20.79 -15.66
C ARG A 242 25.70 -20.68 -16.99
N PHE A 243 24.84 -21.65 -17.30
CA PHE A 243 24.07 -21.69 -18.54
C PHE A 243 23.16 -20.47 -18.74
N VAL A 244 22.72 -19.79 -17.66
CA VAL A 244 21.85 -18.60 -17.73
C VAL A 244 22.58 -17.40 -18.36
N ASN A 245 23.90 -17.31 -18.13
CA ASN A 245 24.76 -16.23 -18.63
C ASN A 245 25.51 -16.60 -19.92
N GLU A 246 25.10 -17.69 -20.57
CA GLU A 246 25.64 -18.18 -21.84
C GLU A 246 24.54 -18.24 -22.90
N VAL A 247 24.95 -18.32 -24.16
CA VAL A 247 24.02 -18.56 -25.28
C VAL A 247 23.47 -19.99 -25.14
N PRO A 248 22.16 -20.23 -25.31
CA PRO A 248 21.13 -19.32 -25.82
C PRO A 248 20.34 -18.51 -24.77
N PHE A 249 20.59 -18.69 -23.48
CA PHE A 249 19.81 -18.04 -22.42
C PHE A 249 20.01 -16.52 -22.36
N VAL A 250 21.14 -16.01 -22.82
CA VAL A 250 21.34 -14.56 -23.03
C VAL A 250 20.28 -13.99 -23.99
N TYR A 251 19.97 -14.68 -25.09
CA TYR A 251 18.92 -14.26 -26.02
C TYR A 251 17.55 -14.29 -25.33
N LEU A 252 17.27 -15.37 -24.59
CA LEU A 252 16.01 -15.54 -23.87
C LEU A 252 15.81 -14.43 -22.84
N THR A 253 16.83 -14.09 -22.05
CA THR A 253 16.75 -13.05 -21.02
C THR A 253 16.69 -11.66 -21.63
N THR A 254 17.43 -11.39 -22.71
CA THR A 254 17.38 -10.10 -23.42
C THR A 254 16.01 -9.83 -24.04
N TYR A 255 15.52 -10.73 -24.89
CA TYR A 255 14.21 -10.54 -25.52
C TYR A 255 13.05 -10.75 -24.56
N GLY A 256 13.20 -11.66 -23.58
CA GLY A 256 12.22 -11.86 -22.52
C GLY A 256 12.00 -10.60 -21.69
N THR A 257 13.07 -9.85 -21.38
CA THR A 257 12.97 -8.55 -20.72
C THR A 257 12.12 -7.59 -21.55
N LEU A 258 12.39 -7.43 -22.85
CA LEU A 258 11.62 -6.54 -23.73
C LEU A 258 10.14 -6.92 -23.83
N ILE A 259 9.84 -8.22 -23.94
CA ILE A 259 8.47 -8.73 -24.01
C ILE A 259 7.72 -8.44 -22.70
N ILE A 260 8.35 -8.73 -21.56
CA ILE A 260 7.74 -8.51 -20.24
C ILE A 260 7.52 -7.02 -19.99
N GLU A 261 8.52 -6.18 -20.25
CA GLU A 261 8.39 -4.72 -20.11
C GLU A 261 7.30 -4.17 -21.03
N PHE A 262 7.23 -4.58 -22.30
CA PHE A 262 6.19 -4.10 -23.20
C PHE A 262 4.80 -4.57 -22.78
N ALA A 263 4.67 -5.80 -22.26
CA ALA A 263 3.43 -6.30 -21.69
C ALA A 263 3.02 -5.48 -20.44
N LEU A 264 3.97 -5.12 -19.57
CA LEU A 264 3.73 -4.25 -18.41
C LEU A 264 3.34 -2.82 -18.81
N ALA A 265 3.82 -2.33 -19.95
CA ALA A 265 3.45 -1.03 -20.48
C ALA A 265 2.03 -0.99 -21.08
N THR A 266 1.51 -2.13 -21.56
CA THR A 266 0.30 -2.18 -22.40
C THR A 266 -0.77 -3.12 -21.85
N LEU A 267 -0.49 -4.42 -21.83
CA LEU A 267 -1.43 -5.49 -21.48
C LEU A 267 -1.82 -5.51 -20.00
N VAL A 268 -1.07 -4.83 -19.14
CA VAL A 268 -1.39 -4.75 -17.70
C VAL A 268 -2.76 -4.12 -17.41
N PHE A 269 -3.24 -3.22 -18.28
CA PHE A 269 -4.56 -2.58 -18.13
C PHE A 269 -5.70 -3.51 -18.57
N PHE A 270 -5.40 -4.57 -19.33
CA PHE A 270 -6.39 -5.55 -19.74
C PHE A 270 -6.60 -6.57 -18.62
N ARG A 271 -7.70 -6.38 -17.86
CA ARG A 271 -8.02 -7.15 -16.64
C ARG A 271 -7.79 -8.67 -16.73
N PRO A 272 -8.16 -9.38 -17.83
CA PRO A 272 -7.92 -10.83 -17.94
C PRO A 272 -6.43 -11.22 -17.94
N LEU A 273 -5.56 -10.39 -18.51
CA LEU A 273 -4.12 -10.65 -18.62
C LEU A 273 -3.30 -10.02 -17.49
N ARG A 274 -3.80 -8.96 -16.86
CA ARG A 274 -3.15 -8.19 -15.78
C ARG A 274 -2.38 -9.07 -14.79
N LYS A 275 -3.01 -10.11 -14.22
CA LYS A 275 -2.36 -10.96 -13.21
C LYS A 275 -1.14 -11.72 -13.74
N TYR A 276 -1.18 -12.17 -15.00
CA TYR A 276 -0.07 -12.90 -15.62
C TYR A 276 1.06 -11.97 -16.00
N VAL A 277 0.73 -10.77 -16.49
CA VAL A 277 1.69 -9.71 -16.81
C VAL A 277 2.42 -9.26 -15.54
N LEU A 278 1.69 -8.98 -14.46
CA LEU A 278 2.28 -8.60 -13.18
C LEU A 278 3.12 -9.73 -12.59
N LEU A 279 2.68 -10.99 -12.68
CA LEU A 279 3.48 -12.14 -12.26
C LEU A 279 4.79 -12.25 -13.04
N ALA A 280 4.76 -12.08 -14.36
CA ALA A 280 5.98 -12.05 -15.18
C ALA A 280 6.92 -10.91 -14.75
N GLY A 281 6.37 -9.74 -14.46
CA GLY A 281 7.11 -8.62 -13.90
C GLY A 281 7.73 -8.93 -12.53
N VAL A 282 7.01 -9.61 -11.64
CA VAL A 282 7.53 -10.04 -10.33
C VAL A 282 8.65 -11.06 -10.49
N LEU A 283 8.52 -12.02 -11.40
CA LEU A 283 9.57 -13.02 -11.66
C LEU A 283 10.83 -12.37 -12.26
N MET A 284 10.66 -11.43 -13.19
CA MET A 284 11.76 -10.67 -13.77
C MET A 284 12.50 -9.85 -12.70
N HIS A 285 11.78 -9.09 -11.88
CA HIS A 285 12.39 -8.34 -10.77
C HIS A 285 12.95 -9.23 -9.67
N GLY A 286 12.35 -10.40 -9.43
CA GLY A 286 12.89 -11.41 -8.51
C GLY A 286 14.22 -11.96 -8.99
N TYR A 287 14.37 -12.20 -10.29
CA TYR A 287 15.65 -12.58 -10.89
C TYR A 287 16.68 -11.46 -10.78
N ILE A 288 16.30 -10.21 -11.07
CA ILE A 288 17.18 -9.05 -10.93
C ILE A 288 17.62 -8.88 -9.47
N GLU A 289 16.70 -8.91 -8.52
CA GLU A 289 17.01 -8.79 -7.08
C GLU A 289 17.96 -9.88 -6.59
N TYR A 290 17.77 -11.12 -7.05
CA TYR A 290 18.63 -12.23 -6.68
C TYR A 290 20.03 -12.13 -7.30
N SER A 291 20.10 -11.89 -8.61
CA SER A 291 21.36 -11.96 -9.37
C SER A 291 22.15 -10.66 -9.34
N MET A 292 21.48 -9.51 -9.21
CA MET A 292 22.07 -8.18 -9.35
C MET A 292 22.03 -7.36 -8.06
N ASN A 293 23.15 -6.73 -7.72
CA ASN A 293 23.27 -5.81 -6.60
C ASN A 293 22.75 -4.41 -6.96
N ILE A 294 21.43 -4.28 -7.13
CA ILE A 294 20.76 -3.00 -7.37
C ILE A 294 19.85 -2.72 -6.17
N PRO A 295 20.30 -1.91 -5.19
CA PRO A 295 19.62 -1.76 -3.92
C PRO A 295 18.16 -1.31 -4.08
N LEU A 296 17.22 -2.04 -3.48
CA LEU A 296 15.79 -1.69 -3.35
C LEU A 296 14.98 -1.47 -4.65
N PHE A 297 15.61 -1.41 -5.83
CA PHE A 297 14.95 -1.11 -7.09
C PHE A 297 13.82 -2.09 -7.41
N SER A 298 14.11 -3.39 -7.34
CA SER A 298 13.14 -4.44 -7.60
C SER A 298 11.95 -4.37 -6.64
N PHE A 299 12.19 -4.11 -5.36
CA PHE A 299 11.13 -3.96 -4.36
C PHE A 299 10.25 -2.74 -4.61
N LEU A 300 10.84 -1.60 -5.01
CA LEU A 300 10.09 -0.39 -5.34
C LEU A 300 9.22 -0.60 -6.58
N MET A 301 9.77 -1.20 -7.65
CA MET A 301 9.00 -1.50 -8.87
C MET A 301 7.85 -2.47 -8.62
N VAL A 302 8.11 -3.56 -7.87
CA VAL A 302 7.07 -4.53 -7.52
C VAL A 302 6.01 -3.92 -6.59
N SER A 303 6.38 -2.97 -5.72
CA SER A 303 5.41 -2.27 -4.87
C SER A 303 4.40 -1.48 -5.69
N CYS A 304 4.80 -0.87 -6.81
CA CYS A 304 3.89 -0.16 -7.71
C CYS A 304 2.86 -1.09 -8.37
N TYR A 305 3.14 -2.40 -8.49
CA TYR A 305 2.20 -3.36 -9.09
C TYR A 305 0.91 -3.51 -8.29
N LEU A 306 0.98 -3.25 -6.98
CA LEU A 306 -0.19 -3.26 -6.10
C LEU A 306 -1.27 -2.27 -6.59
N CYS A 307 -0.86 -1.11 -7.12
CA CYS A 307 -1.78 -0.07 -7.58
C CYS A 307 -2.64 -0.49 -8.78
N PHE A 308 -2.31 -1.56 -9.49
CA PHE A 308 -3.15 -2.10 -10.57
C PHE A 308 -4.39 -2.86 -10.09
N TYR A 309 -4.52 -3.08 -8.77
CA TYR A 309 -5.69 -3.71 -8.16
C TYR A 309 -6.50 -2.70 -7.35
N ASP A 310 -7.82 -2.73 -7.50
CA ASP A 310 -8.72 -1.88 -6.73
C ASP A 310 -8.78 -2.38 -5.27
N GLY A 311 -9.10 -1.49 -4.32
CA GLY A 311 -9.03 -1.80 -2.89
C GLY A 311 -9.95 -2.94 -2.46
N GLU A 312 -11.08 -3.10 -3.14
CA GLU A 312 -12.03 -4.20 -2.97
C GLU A 312 -11.42 -5.54 -3.40
N GLU A 313 -10.65 -5.57 -4.50
CA GLU A 313 -9.95 -6.79 -4.95
C GLU A 313 -8.94 -7.26 -3.90
N VAL A 314 -8.21 -6.30 -3.32
CA VAL A 314 -7.20 -6.51 -2.28
C VAL A 314 -7.84 -7.02 -0.99
N SER A 315 -8.89 -6.37 -0.50
CA SER A 315 -9.63 -6.84 0.69
C SER A 315 -10.19 -8.25 0.48
N ALA A 316 -10.75 -8.53 -0.70
CA ALA A 316 -11.27 -9.85 -1.01
C ALA A 316 -10.17 -10.92 -1.09
N TRP A 317 -8.94 -10.58 -1.48
CA TRP A 317 -7.81 -11.52 -1.37
C TRP A 317 -7.43 -11.81 0.09
N ALA A 318 -7.40 -10.80 0.94
CA ALA A 318 -7.11 -10.96 2.36
C ALA A 318 -8.14 -11.90 3.02
N GLU A 319 -9.43 -11.69 2.75
CA GLU A 319 -10.50 -12.56 3.25
C GLU A 319 -10.39 -14.00 2.71
N ARG A 320 -10.15 -14.17 1.40
CA ARG A 320 -9.92 -15.50 0.80
C ARG A 320 -8.75 -16.22 1.43
N LEU A 321 -7.66 -15.51 1.73
CA LEU A 321 -6.51 -16.06 2.43
C LEU A 321 -6.88 -16.47 3.85
N GLY A 322 -7.62 -15.63 4.57
CA GLY A 322 -8.17 -15.94 5.88
C GLY A 322 -9.05 -17.20 5.90
N HIS A 323 -9.91 -17.38 4.90
CA HIS A 323 -10.72 -18.59 4.74
C HIS A 323 -9.87 -19.85 4.55
N ARG A 324 -8.77 -19.77 3.79
CA ARG A 324 -7.81 -20.89 3.64
C ARG A 324 -7.09 -21.21 4.95
N MET A 325 -6.91 -20.20 5.81
CA MET A 325 -6.27 -20.32 7.11
C MET A 325 -7.26 -20.65 8.24
N ARG A 326 -8.43 -21.26 7.93
CA ARG A 326 -9.49 -21.56 8.94
C ARG A 326 -9.01 -22.29 10.19
N ARG A 327 -7.99 -23.15 10.05
CA ARG A 327 -7.40 -23.91 11.17
C ARG A 327 -6.73 -23.03 12.23
N TRP A 328 -6.44 -21.77 11.90
CA TRP A 328 -5.80 -20.80 12.80
C TRP A 328 -6.80 -19.78 13.34
N ARG A 329 -8.09 -19.94 13.04
CA ARG A 329 -9.14 -19.08 13.60
C ARG A 329 -9.23 -19.24 15.11
N THR A 330 -9.58 -18.14 15.75
CA THR A 330 -9.80 -18.07 17.19
C THR A 330 -11.14 -17.40 17.46
N VAL A 331 -11.80 -17.87 18.52
CA VAL A 331 -12.99 -17.24 19.06
C VAL A 331 -12.60 -16.63 20.40
N VAL A 332 -12.88 -15.34 20.56
CA VAL A 332 -12.67 -14.61 21.81
C VAL A 332 -14.04 -14.37 22.42
N ARG A 333 -14.32 -15.07 23.51
CA ARG A 333 -15.57 -14.94 24.24
C ARG A 333 -15.45 -13.89 25.34
N PHE A 334 -16.34 -12.90 25.31
CA PHE A 334 -16.44 -11.87 26.32
C PHE A 334 -17.57 -12.16 27.34
N PRO A 335 -17.49 -11.61 28.57
CA PRO A 335 -18.43 -11.90 29.65
C PRO A 335 -19.91 -11.73 29.30
N HIS A 336 -20.76 -12.56 29.90
CA HIS A 336 -22.22 -12.45 29.82
C HIS A 336 -22.71 -11.06 30.25
N GLY A 337 -23.77 -10.56 29.62
CA GLY A 337 -24.34 -9.24 29.92
C GLY A 337 -23.53 -8.05 29.39
N SER A 338 -22.49 -8.29 28.59
CA SER A 338 -21.73 -7.26 27.89
C SER A 338 -21.89 -7.36 26.38
N GLN A 339 -21.67 -6.25 25.67
CA GLN A 339 -21.61 -6.19 24.22
C GLN A 339 -20.41 -5.35 23.77
N LEU A 340 -19.93 -5.58 22.54
CA LEU A 340 -18.90 -4.73 21.96
C LEU A 340 -19.49 -3.38 21.56
N ARG A 341 -18.83 -2.31 21.96
CA ARG A 341 -19.14 -0.96 21.46
C ARG A 341 -18.97 -0.94 19.93
N PRO A 342 -19.85 -0.27 19.17
CA PRO A 342 -19.73 -0.23 17.71
C PRO A 342 -18.37 0.27 17.20
N SER A 343 -17.81 1.29 17.85
CA SER A 343 -16.48 1.83 17.54
C SER A 343 -15.35 0.81 17.79
N SER A 344 -15.44 0.09 18.90
CA SER A 344 -14.48 -0.94 19.29
C SER A 344 -14.59 -2.19 18.41
N ALA A 345 -15.80 -2.59 18.02
CA ALA A 345 -16.01 -3.66 17.05
C ALA A 345 -15.34 -3.32 15.71
N ALA A 346 -15.53 -2.10 15.21
CA ALA A 346 -14.88 -1.65 13.98
C ALA A 346 -13.35 -1.54 14.10
N TYR A 347 -12.84 -1.14 15.28
CA TYR A 347 -11.40 -1.17 15.56
C TYR A 347 -10.84 -2.59 15.51
N LEU A 348 -11.48 -3.54 16.21
CA LEU A 348 -11.08 -4.94 16.27
C LEU A 348 -11.16 -5.61 14.88
N ASP A 349 -12.16 -5.22 14.08
CA ASP A 349 -12.31 -5.65 12.70
C ASP A 349 -11.20 -5.11 11.78
N ALA A 350 -10.79 -3.86 11.99
CA ALA A 350 -9.74 -3.21 11.20
C ALA A 350 -8.32 -3.73 11.49
N VAL A 351 -8.06 -4.21 12.71
CA VAL A 351 -6.76 -4.84 13.05
C VAL A 351 -6.66 -6.28 12.58
N ASP A 352 -7.76 -6.91 12.18
CA ASP A 352 -7.83 -8.28 11.66
C ASP A 352 -8.30 -8.31 10.19
N PRO A 353 -7.44 -7.93 9.23
CA PRO A 353 -7.79 -7.94 7.82
C PRO A 353 -8.04 -9.35 7.25
N LEU A 354 -7.60 -10.40 7.95
CA LEU A 354 -7.78 -11.79 7.53
C LEU A 354 -9.05 -12.44 8.12
N LYS A 355 -9.79 -11.75 8.99
CA LYS A 355 -10.99 -12.27 9.66
C LYS A 355 -10.74 -13.61 10.35
N LEU A 356 -9.62 -13.69 11.08
CA LEU A 356 -9.22 -14.87 11.83
C LEU A 356 -9.76 -14.89 13.26
N VAL A 357 -10.16 -13.74 13.81
CA VAL A 357 -10.68 -13.60 15.17
C VAL A 357 -12.16 -13.30 15.13
N THR A 358 -12.96 -14.11 15.83
CA THR A 358 -14.38 -13.84 16.03
C THR A 358 -14.63 -13.48 17.48
N TYR A 359 -15.37 -12.41 17.73
CA TYR A 359 -15.76 -12.00 19.08
C TYR A 359 -17.22 -12.40 19.33
N ALA A 360 -17.48 -13.12 20.41
CA ALA A 360 -18.81 -13.62 20.75
C ALA A 360 -19.10 -13.48 22.25
N SER A 361 -20.37 -13.43 22.63
CA SER A 361 -20.76 -13.45 24.04
C SER A 361 -20.60 -14.87 24.62
N SER A 362 -20.17 -14.96 25.88
CA SER A 362 -20.17 -16.21 26.66
C SER A 362 -21.41 -16.31 27.56
N ALA A 363 -21.69 -17.53 28.02
CA ALA A 363 -22.53 -17.77 29.20
C ALA A 363 -21.77 -17.43 30.50
N ASP A 364 -20.44 -17.45 30.47
CA ASP A 364 -19.58 -17.19 31.62
C ASP A 364 -19.40 -15.70 31.91
N THR A 365 -19.00 -15.39 33.15
CA THR A 365 -18.69 -14.03 33.60
C THR A 365 -17.26 -13.59 33.31
N SER A 366 -16.42 -14.46 32.76
CA SER A 366 -15.01 -14.19 32.45
C SER A 366 -14.71 -14.25 30.95
N TRP A 367 -13.54 -13.73 30.59
CA TRP A 367 -13.03 -13.79 29.22
C TRP A 367 -12.37 -15.15 28.94
N HIS A 368 -12.72 -15.75 27.81
CA HIS A 368 -12.15 -17.02 27.36
C HIS A 368 -11.75 -16.95 25.89
N GLY A 369 -10.71 -17.69 25.51
CA GLY A 369 -10.25 -17.81 24.13
C GLY A 369 -10.29 -19.26 23.69
N GLU A 370 -10.80 -19.50 22.50
CA GLU A 370 -10.90 -20.84 21.91
C GLU A 370 -10.19 -20.85 20.56
N ARG A 371 -9.48 -21.94 20.25
CA ARG A 371 -8.97 -22.20 18.91
C ARG A 371 -10.03 -22.84 18.04
N ALA A 372 -9.76 -22.94 16.74
CA ALA A 372 -10.66 -23.58 15.78
C ALA A 372 -10.99 -25.05 16.09
N ASP A 373 -10.14 -25.75 16.86
CA ASP A 373 -10.36 -27.14 17.31
C ASP A 373 -11.11 -27.25 18.66
N GLY A 374 -11.49 -26.11 19.26
CA GLY A 374 -12.14 -26.04 20.56
C GLY A 374 -11.17 -26.04 21.76
N SER A 375 -9.85 -26.12 21.54
CA SER A 375 -8.90 -26.04 22.64
C SER A 375 -8.82 -24.63 23.24
N GLU A 376 -8.69 -24.58 24.56
CA GLU A 376 -8.59 -23.32 25.31
C GLU A 376 -7.25 -22.61 25.06
N MET A 377 -7.32 -21.28 25.07
CA MET A 377 -6.16 -20.40 24.97
C MET A 377 -6.44 -19.09 25.72
N PRO A 378 -5.42 -18.43 26.30
CA PRO A 378 -5.63 -17.13 26.92
C PRO A 378 -6.26 -16.13 25.94
N TYR A 379 -7.39 -15.53 26.33
CA TYR A 379 -8.22 -14.69 25.46
C TYR A 379 -7.42 -13.54 24.81
N ALA A 380 -6.49 -12.94 25.55
CA ALA A 380 -5.64 -11.89 25.03
C ALA A 380 -4.77 -12.41 23.87
N VAL A 381 -4.13 -13.56 24.04
CA VAL A 381 -3.33 -14.22 23.00
C VAL A 381 -4.22 -14.64 21.82
N ALA A 382 -5.40 -15.20 22.09
CA ALA A 382 -6.37 -15.56 21.04
C ALA A 382 -6.80 -14.36 20.19
N SER A 383 -6.89 -13.17 20.80
CA SER A 383 -7.26 -11.92 20.15
C SER A 383 -6.11 -11.30 19.33
N TRP A 384 -4.93 -11.06 19.92
CA TRP A 384 -3.89 -10.35 19.19
C TRP A 384 -3.08 -11.24 18.26
N SER A 385 -2.85 -12.51 18.59
CA SER A 385 -1.91 -13.38 17.84
C SER A 385 -2.31 -13.63 16.39
N ARG A 386 -3.59 -13.44 16.05
CA ARG A 386 -4.14 -13.60 14.70
C ARG A 386 -4.50 -12.28 14.02
N SER A 387 -4.37 -11.16 14.73
CA SER A 387 -4.70 -9.82 14.26
C SER A 387 -3.43 -9.07 13.88
N LEU A 388 -3.10 -9.02 12.59
CA LEU A 388 -1.85 -8.39 12.10
C LEU A 388 -1.69 -6.94 12.58
N GLY A 389 -2.78 -6.16 12.61
CA GLY A 389 -2.76 -4.78 13.08
C GLY A 389 -2.54 -4.65 14.59
N ALA A 390 -2.87 -5.68 15.37
CA ALA A 390 -2.66 -5.68 16.82
C ALA A 390 -1.17 -5.76 17.19
N TYR A 391 -0.32 -6.30 16.31
CA TYR A 391 1.11 -6.49 16.57
C TYR A 391 1.85 -5.17 16.82
N LEU A 392 1.31 -4.02 16.42
CA LEU A 392 1.91 -2.72 16.70
C LEU A 392 1.93 -2.38 18.19
N ILE A 393 0.99 -2.90 18.97
CA ILE A 393 0.77 -2.51 20.37
C ILE A 393 0.62 -3.70 21.32
N ALA A 394 0.39 -4.91 20.81
CA ALA A 394 0.17 -6.10 21.62
C ALA A 394 1.38 -6.52 22.46
N TRP A 395 2.59 -6.15 22.02
CA TRP A 395 3.83 -6.40 22.77
C TRP A 395 4.02 -5.48 23.97
N ILE A 396 3.24 -4.40 24.09
CA ILE A 396 3.33 -3.48 25.22
C ILE A 396 2.54 -4.08 26.39
N PRO A 397 3.22 -4.43 27.52
CA PRO A 397 2.59 -5.17 28.61
C PRO A 397 1.30 -4.51 29.13
N GLY A 398 0.21 -5.27 29.12
CA GLY A 398 -1.10 -4.85 29.64
C GLY A 398 -1.87 -3.84 28.78
N VAL A 399 -1.32 -3.35 27.66
CA VAL A 399 -2.04 -2.40 26.78
C VAL A 399 -3.17 -3.11 26.04
N TRP A 400 -2.91 -4.27 25.42
CA TRP A 400 -3.95 -5.01 24.70
C TRP A 400 -5.09 -5.46 25.61
N HIS A 401 -4.76 -5.90 26.82
CA HIS A 401 -5.75 -6.25 27.85
C HIS A 401 -6.66 -5.05 28.17
N ARG A 402 -6.09 -3.86 28.37
CA ARG A 402 -6.87 -2.64 28.60
C ARG A 402 -7.76 -2.28 27.42
N ILE A 403 -7.30 -2.49 26.19
CA ILE A 403 -8.10 -2.27 24.97
C ILE A 403 -9.31 -3.21 24.94
N LEU A 404 -9.12 -4.51 25.16
CA LEU A 404 -10.22 -5.48 25.16
C LEU A 404 -11.27 -5.15 26.22
N HIS A 405 -10.86 -4.84 27.45
CA HIS A 405 -11.80 -4.47 28.52
C HIS A 405 -12.55 -3.17 28.24
N LYS A 406 -11.88 -2.16 27.69
CA LYS A 406 -12.52 -0.91 27.26
C LYS A 406 -13.39 -1.06 26.01
N SER A 407 -13.28 -2.19 25.31
CA SER A 407 -14.08 -2.46 24.11
C SER A 407 -15.53 -2.84 24.42
N LEU A 408 -15.81 -3.22 25.67
CA LEU A 408 -17.12 -3.65 26.11
C LEU A 408 -17.95 -2.51 26.72
N GLU A 409 -19.26 -2.66 26.63
CA GLU A 409 -20.28 -1.92 27.37
C GLU A 409 -21.36 -2.88 27.89
N ALA A 410 -22.18 -2.43 28.84
CA ALA A 410 -23.29 -3.25 29.33
C ALA A 410 -24.30 -3.47 28.20
N ALA A 411 -24.74 -4.71 28.01
CA ALA A 411 -25.80 -5.01 27.06
C ALA A 411 -27.11 -4.36 27.53
N PRO A 412 -27.90 -3.75 26.63
CA PRO A 412 -29.21 -3.22 27.01
C PRO A 412 -30.08 -4.36 27.53
N VAL A 413 -30.70 -4.15 28.70
CA VAL A 413 -31.68 -5.09 29.25
C VAL A 413 -32.82 -5.16 28.23
N GLN A 414 -33.00 -6.30 27.57
CA GLN A 414 -34.20 -6.55 26.81
C GLN A 414 -35.36 -6.56 27.82
N GLU A 415 -36.09 -5.45 27.94
CA GLU A 415 -37.42 -5.48 28.54
C GLU A 415 -38.20 -6.53 27.76
N ALA A 416 -38.52 -7.63 28.43
CA ALA A 416 -39.38 -8.66 27.89
C ALA A 416 -40.67 -7.96 27.45
N SER A 417 -40.88 -7.86 26.13
CA SER A 417 -42.15 -7.46 25.58
C SER A 417 -43.18 -8.43 26.14
N SER A 418 -43.94 -7.99 27.13
CA SER A 418 -45.09 -8.70 27.62
C SER A 418 -45.99 -8.91 26.42
N VAL A 419 -46.09 -10.16 25.98
CA VAL A 419 -47.13 -10.62 25.08
C VAL A 419 -48.43 -10.35 25.85
N VAL A 420 -49.08 -9.23 25.54
CA VAL A 420 -50.47 -9.02 25.90
C VAL A 420 -51.24 -10.07 25.12
N GLU A 421 -51.63 -11.15 25.79
CA GLU A 421 -52.64 -12.07 25.29
C GLU A 421 -53.89 -11.26 24.95
N GLU A 422 -54.12 -11.03 23.65
CA GLU A 422 -55.36 -10.48 23.16
C GLU A 422 -56.44 -11.55 23.39
N GLU A 423 -57.18 -11.39 24.47
CA GLU A 423 -58.36 -12.18 24.82
C GLU A 423 -59.36 -12.13 23.66
N VAL A 424 -59.47 -13.24 22.92
CA VAL A 424 -60.44 -13.40 21.84
C VAL A 424 -61.85 -13.35 22.42
N ARG A 425 -62.51 -12.18 22.31
CA ARG A 425 -63.94 -12.03 22.61
C ARG A 425 -64.79 -12.79 21.58
N PRO A 426 -65.81 -13.55 22.01
CA PRO A 426 -66.71 -14.23 21.07
C PRO A 426 -67.65 -13.24 20.36
N PRO A 427 -68.15 -13.58 19.16
CA PRO A 427 -68.88 -12.64 18.33
C PRO A 427 -70.28 -12.35 18.89
N ARG A 428 -70.61 -11.06 19.02
CA ARG A 428 -71.96 -10.59 19.34
C ARG A 428 -72.92 -10.87 18.19
N LYS A 429 -73.97 -11.63 18.46
CA LYS A 429 -75.13 -11.81 17.58
C LYS A 429 -75.89 -10.47 17.39
N GLY A 430 -76.05 -10.07 16.14
CA GLY A 430 -77.27 -9.44 15.62
C GLY A 430 -77.31 -7.91 15.50
N LYS A 431 -77.51 -7.40 14.27
CA LYS A 431 -78.81 -6.87 13.81
C LYS A 431 -78.76 -6.46 12.33
N LYS A 432 -79.82 -6.84 11.61
CA LYS A 432 -80.21 -6.40 10.27
C LYS A 432 -80.50 -4.89 10.22
N ALA A 433 -80.13 -4.22 9.13
CA ALA A 433 -80.91 -3.18 8.41
C ALA A 433 -80.12 -2.80 7.14
N ARG A 434 -80.63 -3.05 5.92
CA ARG A 434 -81.30 -2.05 5.05
C ARG A 434 -80.53 -0.72 5.04
N ARG A 435 -79.82 -0.37 3.96
CA ARG A 435 -80.33 -0.02 2.62
C ARG A 435 -79.18 -0.06 1.61
#